data_AF-A0A0N4XR85-F1
#
_entry.id   AF-A0A0N4XR85-F1
#
_cell.length_a   1.000
_cell.length_b   1.000
_cell.length_c   1.000
_cell.angle_alpha   90.00
_cell.angle_beta   90.00
_cell.angle_gamma   90.00
#
_symmetry.space_group_name_H-M   'P 1'
#
loop_
_entity.id
_entity.type
_entity.pdbx_description
1 polymer ?
#
loop_
_entity_poly.entity_id
_entity_poly.type
_entity_poly.pdbx_seq_one_letter_code
_entity_poly.pdbx_strand_id
1 'polypeptide(L)'
;MIIFQKKLVDYKSFLLPSGVSILDDREYPLPTKRGLLLRNKKVMVHSNVIPPSKKSMSFEQIWVPMVPQLGGEVVEEMPGDDGQLDILLTDHSATASIVEQARKLGSIVVSSEWLIQGIIMDRLPDVGAHQKFLHNGGVCT
;
A
#
# COMPACT_ATOMS: atom_id res chain seq x y z
N MET A 1 17.46 -13.63 -17.86
CA MET A 1 18.51 -14.28 -18.67
C MET A 1 18.12 -14.13 -20.14
N ILE A 2 18.70 -13.17 -20.86
CA ILE A 2 18.44 -12.98 -22.29
C ILE A 2 19.35 -13.97 -23.03
N ILE A 3 18.75 -15.02 -23.59
CA ILE A 3 19.46 -16.23 -24.07
C ILE A 3 20.33 -15.95 -25.33
N PHE A 4 20.18 -14.79 -25.97
CA PHE A 4 20.80 -14.47 -27.26
C PHE A 4 22.32 -14.24 -27.25
N GLN A 5 22.95 -13.91 -26.11
CA GLN A 5 24.37 -13.50 -26.10
C GLN A 5 25.31 -14.44 -25.34
N LYS A 6 24.84 -15.58 -24.79
CA LYS A 6 25.62 -16.48 -23.91
C LYS A 6 26.43 -15.74 -22.81
N LYS A 7 26.04 -14.50 -22.50
CA LYS A 7 26.67 -13.60 -21.54
C LYS A 7 25.56 -12.87 -20.78
N LEU A 8 25.79 -12.65 -19.48
CA LEU A 8 24.92 -11.81 -18.68
C LEU A 8 25.14 -10.36 -19.11
N VAL A 9 24.09 -9.74 -19.65
CA VAL A 9 24.05 -8.31 -19.97
C VAL A 9 23.75 -7.53 -18.69
N ASP A 10 24.32 -6.33 -18.53
CA ASP A 10 23.95 -5.44 -17.42
C ASP A 10 22.46 -5.09 -17.51
N TYR A 11 21.71 -5.48 -16.49
CA TYR A 11 20.26 -5.32 -16.45
C TYR A 11 19.83 -3.87 -16.23
N LYS A 12 20.73 -2.98 -15.81
CA LYS A 12 20.41 -1.57 -15.49
C LYS A 12 19.77 -0.83 -16.66
N SER A 13 20.22 -1.08 -17.89
CA SER A 13 19.65 -0.48 -19.10
C SER A 13 18.28 -1.03 -19.50
N PHE A 14 17.81 -2.07 -18.81
CA PHE A 14 16.54 -2.76 -19.06
C PHE A 14 15.60 -2.66 -17.85
N LEU A 15 15.87 -1.74 -16.92
CA LEU A 15 15.00 -1.50 -15.79
C LEU A 15 13.67 -0.91 -16.28
N LEU A 16 12.59 -1.57 -15.90
CA LEU A 16 11.25 -1.05 -16.11
C LEU A 16 10.99 0.12 -15.15
N PRO A 17 10.15 1.07 -15.57
CA PRO A 17 9.63 2.10 -14.68
C PRO A 17 8.74 1.47 -13.59
N SER A 18 8.47 2.24 -12.53
CA SER A 18 7.62 1.79 -11.42
C SER A 18 6.17 1.64 -11.83
N GLY A 19 5.70 2.48 -12.75
CA GLY A 19 4.34 2.49 -13.25
C GLY A 19 3.86 3.88 -13.64
N VAL A 20 2.58 3.98 -13.98
CA VAL A 20 1.91 5.23 -14.33
C VAL A 20 1.06 5.70 -13.15
N SER A 21 1.21 6.97 -12.77
CA SER A 21 0.44 7.56 -11.68
C SER A 21 -0.95 7.96 -12.13
N ILE A 22 -1.97 7.62 -11.33
CA ILE A 22 -3.35 8.05 -11.61
C ILE A 22 -3.60 9.54 -11.32
N LEU A 23 -2.66 10.23 -10.67
CA LEU A 23 -2.82 11.65 -10.31
C LEU A 23 -2.44 12.59 -11.45
N ASP A 24 -1.45 12.21 -12.27
CA ASP A 24 -0.91 13.06 -13.33
C ASP A 24 -0.76 12.34 -14.68
N ASP A 25 -1.13 11.05 -14.76
CA ASP A 25 -1.01 10.18 -15.95
C ASP A 25 0.43 10.08 -16.48
N ARG A 26 1.42 10.27 -15.59
CA ARG A 26 2.84 10.20 -15.93
C ARG A 26 3.48 8.91 -15.45
N GLU A 27 4.45 8.45 -16.22
CA GLU A 27 5.30 7.33 -15.88
C GLU A 27 6.41 7.76 -14.91
N TYR A 28 6.60 7.01 -13.83
CA TYR A 28 7.61 7.29 -12.80
C TYR A 28 8.78 6.29 -12.88
N PRO A 29 10.03 6.75 -12.75
CA PRO A 29 11.19 5.88 -12.76
C PRO A 29 11.26 5.02 -11.49
N LEU A 30 12.03 3.93 -11.56
CA LEU A 30 12.26 3.07 -10.41
C LEU A 30 13.02 3.83 -9.29
N PRO A 31 12.56 3.78 -8.02
CA PRO A 31 13.26 4.38 -6.89
C PRO A 31 14.71 3.90 -6.78
N THR A 32 15.61 4.83 -6.49
CA THR A 32 17.03 4.52 -6.23
C THR A 32 17.25 4.00 -4.81
N LYS A 33 16.40 4.41 -3.86
CA LYS A 33 16.41 3.93 -2.47
C LYS A 33 15.12 3.16 -2.23
N ARG A 34 15.21 2.02 -1.55
CA ARG A 34 14.07 1.12 -1.29
C ARG A 34 13.84 1.02 0.21
N GLY A 35 12.61 0.67 0.59
CA GLY A 35 12.25 0.44 2.00
C GLY A 35 12.21 1.70 2.86
N LEU A 36 11.96 2.87 2.26
CA LEU A 36 11.87 4.14 2.98
C LEU A 36 10.46 4.76 2.94
N LEU A 37 9.57 4.23 2.11
CA LEU A 37 8.25 4.81 1.85
C LEU A 37 7.39 4.90 3.12
N LEU A 38 7.41 3.84 3.94
CA LEU A 38 6.66 3.73 5.19
C LEU A 38 7.57 3.85 6.42
N ARG A 39 8.75 4.49 6.28
CA ARG A 39 9.71 4.59 7.39
C ARG A 39 9.07 5.22 8.63
N ASN A 40 9.21 4.55 9.76
CA ASN A 40 8.64 4.95 11.05
C ASN A 40 7.10 5.02 11.05
N LYS A 41 6.43 4.24 10.19
CA LYS A 41 4.97 4.13 10.16
C LYS A 41 4.51 2.78 10.65
N LYS A 42 3.52 2.80 11.54
CA LYS A 42 2.80 1.63 12.04
C LYS A 42 1.54 1.43 11.21
N VAL A 43 1.44 0.28 10.55
CA VAL A 43 0.38 -0.02 9.58
C VAL A 43 -0.37 -1.27 10.01
N MET A 44 -1.68 -1.12 10.17
CA MET A 44 -2.59 -2.26 10.30
C MET A 44 -3.17 -2.57 8.94
N VAL A 45 -3.15 -3.85 8.56
CA VAL A 45 -3.74 -4.35 7.32
C VAL A 45 -4.97 -5.16 7.69
N HIS A 46 -6.13 -4.82 7.14
CA HIS A 46 -7.38 -5.49 7.48
C HIS A 46 -8.33 -5.58 6.29
N SER A 47 -8.97 -6.73 6.13
CA SER A 47 -10.07 -6.96 5.20
C SER A 47 -11.01 -8.04 5.77
N ASN A 48 -12.30 -7.90 5.51
CA ASN A 48 -13.30 -8.94 5.74
C ASN A 48 -13.65 -9.70 4.44
N VAL A 49 -12.95 -9.43 3.32
CA VAL A 49 -13.15 -10.14 2.06
C VAL A 49 -12.51 -11.51 2.12
N ILE A 50 -13.33 -12.56 2.03
CA ILE A 50 -12.85 -13.93 1.93
C ILE A 50 -12.51 -14.23 0.46
N PRO A 51 -11.29 -14.70 0.14
CA PRO A 51 -10.92 -15.04 -1.22
C PRO A 51 -11.88 -16.09 -1.82
N PRO A 52 -12.24 -15.96 -3.12
CA PRO A 52 -13.21 -16.86 -3.76
C PRO A 52 -12.69 -18.29 -3.92
N SER A 53 -11.37 -18.51 -3.77
CA SER A 53 -10.75 -19.82 -3.86
C SER A 53 -9.55 -19.94 -2.92
N LYS A 54 -9.22 -21.16 -2.51
CA LYS A 54 -8.00 -21.46 -1.72
C LYS A 54 -6.68 -21.15 -2.45
N LYS A 55 -6.72 -20.89 -3.76
CA LYS A 55 -5.55 -20.52 -4.57
C LYS A 55 -5.35 -19.01 -4.68
N SER A 56 -6.36 -18.24 -4.29
CA SER A 56 -6.33 -16.79 -4.31
C SER A 56 -5.80 -16.30 -2.96
N MET A 57 -4.84 -15.37 -2.98
CA MET A 57 -4.34 -14.75 -1.76
C MET A 57 -5.35 -13.76 -1.19
N SER A 58 -5.44 -13.68 0.13
CA SER A 58 -6.20 -12.63 0.81
C SER A 58 -5.49 -11.29 0.73
N PHE A 59 -6.22 -10.23 1.06
CA PHE A 59 -5.68 -8.87 1.14
C PHE A 59 -4.50 -8.81 2.11
N GLU A 60 -4.62 -9.41 3.28
CA GLU A 60 -3.58 -9.48 4.30
C GLU A 60 -2.37 -10.26 3.80
N GLN A 61 -2.58 -11.41 3.16
CA GLN A 61 -1.49 -12.24 2.62
C GLN A 61 -0.64 -11.51 1.58
N ILE A 62 -1.22 -10.52 0.90
CA ILE A 62 -0.51 -9.67 -0.05
C ILE A 62 0.19 -8.51 0.68
N TRP A 63 -0.53 -7.77 1.52
CA TRP A 63 -0.06 -6.47 2.01
C TRP A 63 0.72 -6.52 3.33
N VAL A 64 0.43 -7.47 4.22
CA VAL A 64 1.20 -7.67 5.47
C VAL A 64 2.70 -7.85 5.18
N PRO A 65 3.15 -8.76 4.28
CA PRO A 65 4.58 -8.90 4.00
C PRO A 65 5.18 -7.73 3.22
N MET A 66 4.36 -6.87 2.61
CA MET A 66 4.82 -5.69 1.86
C MET A 66 5.16 -4.52 2.79
N VAL A 67 4.43 -4.33 3.89
CA VAL A 67 4.66 -3.22 4.83
C VAL A 67 6.12 -3.16 5.31
N PRO A 68 6.74 -4.25 5.81
CA PRO A 68 8.15 -4.22 6.22
C PRO A 68 9.12 -3.96 5.07
N GLN A 69 8.83 -4.47 3.87
CA GLN A 69 9.66 -4.22 2.68
C GLN A 69 9.65 -2.75 2.25
N LEU A 70 8.59 -2.01 2.60
CA LEU A 70 8.45 -0.58 2.38
C LEU A 70 8.96 0.26 3.55
N GLY A 71 9.46 -0.36 4.62
CA GLY A 71 10.06 0.29 5.78
C GLY A 71 9.11 0.55 6.96
N GLY A 72 7.89 0.02 6.91
CA GLY A 72 6.90 0.15 7.97
C GLY A 72 6.92 -1.01 8.97
N GLU A 73 6.22 -0.82 10.08
CA GLU A 73 5.96 -1.82 11.11
C GLU A 73 4.51 -2.30 10.96
N VAL A 74 4.27 -3.61 11.00
CA VAL A 74 2.91 -4.16 10.97
C VAL A 74 2.35 -4.18 12.38
N VAL A 75 1.13 -3.69 12.53
CA VAL A 75 0.33 -3.81 13.74
C VAL A 75 -0.74 -4.87 13.50
N GLU A 76 -0.73 -5.94 14.29
CA GLU A 76 -1.61 -7.11 14.09
C GLU A 76 -3.05 -6.83 14.54
N GLU A 77 -3.21 -6.06 15.61
CA GLU A 77 -4.51 -5.76 16.21
C GLU A 77 -4.69 -4.26 16.46
N MET A 78 -5.94 -3.80 16.37
CA MET A 78 -6.26 -2.39 16.59
C MET A 78 -5.86 -1.96 18.01
N PRO A 79 -4.94 -0.99 18.16
CA PRO A 79 -4.45 -0.61 19.48
C PRO A 79 -5.49 0.18 20.29
N GLY A 80 -5.23 0.25 21.60
CA GLY A 80 -6.07 0.99 22.55
C GLY A 80 -5.66 2.45 22.75
N ASP A 81 -4.39 2.80 22.50
CA ASP A 81 -3.85 4.13 22.79
C ASP A 81 -3.47 4.91 21.51
N ASP A 82 -3.63 6.23 21.56
CA ASP A 82 -3.28 7.16 20.49
C ASP A 82 -1.81 7.03 20.07
N GLY A 83 -1.54 7.23 18.77
CA GLY A 83 -0.17 7.20 18.22
C GLY A 83 0.45 5.80 18.08
N GLN A 84 -0.30 4.73 18.41
CA GLN A 84 0.14 3.35 18.19
C GLN A 84 -0.22 2.83 16.78
N LEU A 85 -0.99 3.59 15.99
CA LEU A 85 -1.33 3.28 14.60
C LEU A 85 -1.26 4.55 13.75
N ASP A 86 -0.49 4.53 12.67
CA ASP A 86 -0.45 5.63 11.71
C ASP A 86 -1.43 5.42 10.55
N ILE A 87 -1.55 4.17 10.07
CA ILE A 87 -2.25 3.84 8.82
C ILE A 87 -3.09 2.58 9.01
N LEU A 88 -4.39 2.68 8.74
CA LEU A 88 -5.25 1.53 8.48
C LEU A 88 -5.36 1.31 6.97
N LEU A 89 -4.67 0.28 6.46
CA LEU A 89 -4.76 -0.17 5.08
C LEU A 89 -5.87 -1.21 4.96
N THR A 90 -6.96 -0.85 4.29
CA THR A 90 -8.16 -1.68 4.23
C THR A 90 -8.88 -1.51 2.89
N ASP A 91 -9.87 -2.36 2.64
CA ASP A 91 -10.77 -2.24 1.48
C ASP A 91 -12.21 -1.89 1.91
N HIS A 92 -13.13 -1.97 0.95
CA HIS A 92 -14.55 -1.66 1.11
C HIS A 92 -15.28 -2.54 2.14
N SER A 93 -14.68 -3.63 2.60
CA SER A 93 -15.27 -4.54 3.59
C SER A 93 -15.01 -4.12 5.04
N ALA A 94 -14.23 -3.05 5.28
CA ALA A 94 -14.03 -2.50 6.60
C ALA A 94 -15.37 -2.06 7.23
N THR A 95 -15.58 -2.44 8.49
CA THR A 95 -16.77 -2.00 9.24
C THR A 95 -16.64 -0.54 9.68
N ALA A 96 -17.77 0.15 9.88
CA ALA A 96 -17.73 1.51 10.43
C ALA A 96 -16.98 1.58 11.77
N SER A 97 -17.13 0.56 12.62
CA SER A 97 -16.46 0.47 13.92
C SER A 97 -14.93 0.53 13.82
N ILE A 98 -14.31 -0.29 12.95
CA ILE A 98 -12.85 -0.31 12.82
C ILE A 98 -12.31 1.00 12.19
N VAL A 99 -13.07 1.58 11.26
CA VAL A 99 -12.74 2.86 10.62
C VAL A 99 -12.79 4.00 11.63
N GLU A 100 -13.85 4.06 12.45
CA GLU A 100 -14.00 5.07 13.50
C GLU A 100 -12.92 4.92 14.57
N GLN A 101 -12.57 3.70 14.96
CA GLN A 101 -11.52 3.45 15.93
C GLN A 101 -10.16 3.93 15.40
N ALA A 102 -9.79 3.59 14.17
CA ALA A 102 -8.57 4.09 13.54
C ALA A 102 -8.53 5.63 13.46
N ARG A 103 -9.65 6.26 13.07
CA ARG A 103 -9.74 7.72 13.02
C ARG A 103 -9.58 8.38 14.39
N LYS A 104 -10.14 7.78 15.45
CA LYS A 104 -9.99 8.27 16.83
C LYS A 104 -8.54 8.26 17.29
N LEU A 105 -7.76 7.26 16.87
CA LEU A 105 -6.32 7.14 17.14
C LEU A 105 -5.45 8.12 16.31
N GLY A 106 -6.09 8.92 15.44
CA GLY A 106 -5.40 9.83 14.51
C GLY A 106 -4.85 9.16 13.25
N SER A 107 -5.19 7.90 13.01
CA SER A 107 -4.73 7.16 11.82
C SER A 107 -5.46 7.59 10.55
N ILE A 108 -4.76 7.55 9.43
CA ILE A 108 -5.41 7.63 8.11
C ILE A 108 -6.00 6.27 7.73
N VAL A 109 -7.12 6.27 7.01
CA VAL A 109 -7.79 5.06 6.52
C VAL A 109 -7.79 5.07 5.01
N VAL A 110 -7.08 4.11 4.40
CA VAL A 110 -6.72 4.15 2.98
C VAL A 110 -6.91 2.79 2.31
N SER A 111 -7.06 2.81 0.99
CA SER A 111 -7.09 1.63 0.14
C SER A 111 -5.68 1.14 -0.25
N SER A 112 -5.60 -0.07 -0.82
CA SER A 112 -4.39 -0.55 -1.49
C SER A 112 -3.92 0.35 -2.63
N GLU A 113 -4.83 1.00 -3.36
CA GLU A 113 -4.47 1.91 -4.46
C GLU A 113 -3.62 3.09 -3.97
N TRP A 114 -3.94 3.64 -2.79
CA TRP A 114 -3.12 4.71 -2.19
C TRP A 114 -1.67 4.25 -1.96
N LEU A 115 -1.49 3.03 -1.47
CA LEU A 115 -0.14 2.47 -1.25
C LEU A 115 0.55 2.14 -2.58
N ILE A 116 -0.18 1.61 -3.57
CA ILE A 116 0.34 1.35 -4.92
C ILE A 116 0.86 2.65 -5.55
N GLN A 117 0.08 3.72 -5.50
CA GLN A 117 0.53 5.03 -5.99
C GLN A 117 1.71 5.57 -5.18
N GLY A 118 1.74 5.30 -3.87
CA GLY A 118 2.91 5.58 -3.03
C GLY A 118 4.19 4.92 -3.53
N ILE A 119 4.10 3.65 -3.95
CA ILE A 119 5.20 2.87 -4.51
C ILE A 119 5.61 3.40 -5.90
N ILE A 120 4.63 3.69 -6.76
CA ILE A 120 4.88 4.21 -8.11
C ILE A 120 5.63 5.55 -8.04
N MET A 121 5.15 6.44 -7.18
CA MET A 121 5.63 7.83 -7.10
C MET A 121 6.83 8.02 -6.16
N ASP A 122 7.26 6.97 -5.44
CA ASP A 122 8.26 7.02 -4.37
C ASP A 122 7.95 8.03 -3.24
N ARG A 123 6.66 8.29 -3.02
CA ARG A 123 6.16 9.20 -1.97
C ARG A 123 4.70 8.91 -1.68
N LEU A 124 4.30 9.01 -0.43
CA LEU A 124 2.89 8.83 -0.05
C LEU A 124 2.08 10.05 -0.53
N PRO A 125 1.07 9.87 -1.41
CA PRO A 125 0.25 10.97 -1.88
C PRO A 125 -0.71 11.44 -0.78
N ASP A 126 -1.29 12.63 -0.97
CA ASP A 126 -2.40 13.08 -0.14
C ASP A 126 -3.57 12.10 -0.29
N VAL A 127 -4.14 11.65 0.83
CA VAL A 127 -5.27 10.72 0.89
C VAL A 127 -6.50 11.31 0.19
N GLY A 128 -6.69 12.63 0.27
CA GLY A 128 -7.80 13.34 -0.37
C GLY A 128 -7.64 13.56 -1.88
N ALA A 129 -6.47 13.28 -2.46
CA ALA A 129 -6.17 13.65 -3.84
C ALA A 129 -6.91 12.83 -4.90
N HIS A 130 -7.41 11.63 -4.54
CA HIS A 130 -8.16 10.79 -5.47
C HIS A 130 -9.14 9.86 -4.75
N GLN A 131 -10.36 9.72 -5.27
CA GLN A 131 -11.43 8.89 -4.66
C GLN A 131 -11.00 7.43 -4.42
N LYS A 132 -10.16 6.87 -5.30
CA LYS A 132 -9.66 5.49 -5.15
C LYS A 132 -8.74 5.31 -3.95
N PHE A 133 -8.19 6.36 -3.36
CA PHE A 133 -7.34 6.27 -2.18
C PHE A 133 -8.14 6.00 -0.90
N LEU A 134 -9.43 6.30 -0.94
CA LEU A 134 -10.35 6.01 0.13
C LEU A 134 -10.72 4.52 0.09
N HIS A 135 -10.69 3.86 1.25
CA HIS A 135 -11.01 2.43 1.37
C HIS A 135 -12.37 2.04 0.79
N ASN A 136 -13.34 2.97 0.81
CA ASN A 136 -14.69 2.80 0.31
C ASN A 136 -14.92 3.39 -1.10
N GLY A 137 -13.86 3.73 -1.83
CA GLY A 137 -13.95 4.28 -3.19
C GLY A 137 -14.57 5.67 -3.28
N GLY A 138 -14.63 6.42 -2.17
CA GLY A 138 -15.17 7.78 -2.14
C GLY A 138 -16.69 7.87 -1.99
N VAL A 139 -17.35 6.77 -1.63
CA VAL A 139 -18.76 6.79 -1.25
C VAL A 139 -18.90 7.51 0.11
N CYS A 140 -19.69 8.58 0.18
CA CYS A 140 -20.04 9.18 1.48
C CYS A 140 -20.96 8.22 2.23
N THR A 141 -20.49 7.68 3.36
CA THR A 141 -21.29 6.93 4.35
C THR A 141 -21.40 7.74 5.62
#